data_AF-A0A0Q7YKD7-F1
#
_entry.id   AF-A0A0Q7YKD7-F1
#
_cell.length_a   1.000
_cell.length_b   1.000
_cell.length_c   1.000
_cell.angle_alpha   90.00
_cell.angle_beta   90.00
_cell.angle_gamma   90.00
#
_symmetry.space_group_name_H-M   'P 1'
#
loop_
_entity.id
_entity.type
_entity.pdbx_description
1 polymer ?
#
loop_
_entity_poly.entity_id
_entity_poly.type
_entity_poly.pdbx_seq_one_letter_code
_entity_poly.pdbx_strand_id
1 'polypeptide(L)' 'MDDKVCEAVLALLAARFPGGSVCPSEVARAITDGPNWRSTMPTVHAAIDGMLAKNLVQLSWKGEPLPLRKGPYRVSTAI' A
#
# COMPACT_ATOMS: atom_id res chain seq x y z
N MET A 1 -9.65 5.57 10.42
CA MET A 1 -8.46 4.92 9.85
C MET A 1 -8.92 3.51 9.56
N ASP A 2 -8.99 3.11 8.30
CA ASP A 2 -9.49 1.78 7.92
C ASP A 2 -8.46 0.73 8.35
N ASP A 3 -8.60 0.27 9.59
CA ASP A 3 -7.64 -0.59 10.30
C ASP A 3 -7.28 -1.82 9.45
N LYS A 4 -8.30 -2.44 8.84
CA LYS A 4 -8.18 -3.58 7.92
C LYS A 4 -7.23 -3.33 6.74
N VAL A 5 -7.20 -2.12 6.19
CA VAL A 5 -6.35 -1.80 5.02
C VAL A 5 -4.90 -1.67 5.46
N CYS A 6 -4.64 -0.96 6.56
CA CYS A 6 -3.31 -0.82 7.12
C CYS A 6 -2.73 -2.19 7.51
N GLU A 7 -3.53 -3.04 8.17
CA GLU A 7 -3.15 -4.41 8.52
C GLU A 7 -2.81 -5.23 7.26
N ALA A 8 -3.63 -5.16 6.22
CA ALA A 8 -3.36 -5.86 4.96
C ALA A 8 -2.07 -5.38 4.29
N VAL A 9 -1.78 -4.07 4.32
CA VAL A 9 -0.50 -3.53 3.81
C VAL A 9 0.67 -4.12 4.59
N LEU A 10 0.63 -4.09 5.92
CA LEU A 10 1.71 -4.60 6.76
C LEU A 10 1.88 -6.12 6.63
N ALA A 11 0.78 -6.88 6.59
CA ALA A 11 0.82 -8.33 6.40
C ALA A 11 1.42 -8.72 5.05
N LEU A 12 1.03 -8.02 3.98
CA LEU A 12 1.59 -8.26 2.64
C LEU A 12 3.07 -7.89 2.59
N LEU A 13 3.48 -6.79 3.22
CA LEU A 13 4.90 -6.38 3.30
C LEU A 13 5.72 -7.38 4.12
N ALA A 14 5.21 -7.84 5.26
CA ALA A 14 5.87 -8.83 6.11
C ALA A 14 6.04 -10.19 5.40
N ALA A 15 5.12 -10.53 4.49
CA ALA A 15 5.24 -11.72 3.65
C ALA A 15 6.24 -11.57 2.49
N ARG A 16 6.76 -10.36 2.23
CA ARG A 16 7.83 -10.13 1.24
C ARG A 16 9.20 -10.26 1.90
N PHE A 17 10.22 -10.52 1.07
CA PHE A 17 11.62 -10.44 1.49
C PHE A 17 11.93 -9.03 2.05
N PRO A 18 12.89 -8.87 2.99
CA PRO A 18 13.31 -7.55 3.47
C PRO A 18 13.61 -6.58 2.32
N GLY A 19 12.99 -5.39 2.36
CA GLY A 19 13.08 -4.40 1.26
C GLY A 19 12.12 -4.66 0.09
N GLY A 20 11.26 -5.67 0.20
CA GLY A 20 10.20 -5.95 -0.76
C GLY A 20 9.13 -4.85 -0.77
N SER A 21 8.42 -4.76 -1.90
CA SER A 21 7.34 -3.81 -2.08
C SER A 21 6.07 -4.49 -2.58
N VAL A 22 4.93 -3.85 -2.34
CA VAL A 22 3.60 -4.29 -2.78
C VAL A 22 2.95 -3.20 -3.62
N CYS A 23 2.02 -3.55 -4.51
CA CYS A 23 1.20 -2.56 -5.20
C CYS A 23 -0.17 -2.38 -4.52
N PRO A 24 -0.83 -1.21 -4.70
CA PRO A 24 -2.15 -0.94 -4.11
C PRO A 24 -3.22 -1.95 -4.51
N SER A 25 -3.13 -2.49 -5.74
CA SER A 25 -4.09 -3.48 -6.21
C SER A 25 -3.95 -4.85 -5.54
N GLU A 26 -2.77 -5.19 -5.01
CA GLU A 26 -2.61 -6.40 -4.18
C GLU A 26 -3.33 -6.21 -2.85
N VAL A 27 -3.18 -5.04 -2.22
CA VAL A 27 -3.88 -4.68 -0.98
C VAL A 27 -5.40 -4.70 -1.19
N ALA A 28 -5.89 -4.07 -2.26
CA ALA A 28 -7.32 -4.03 -2.58
C ALA A 28 -7.93 -5.43 -2.75
N ARG A 29 -7.19 -6.36 -3.36
CA ARG A 29 -7.59 -7.77 -3.50
C ARG A 29 -7.52 -8.53 -2.18
N ALA A 30 -6.58 -8.21 -1.30
CA ALA A 30 -6.47 -8.86 0.00
C ALA A 30 -7.62 -8.48 0.95
N ILE A 31 -8.17 -7.27 0.84
CA ILE A 31 -9.26 -6.81 1.71
C ILE A 31 -10.67 -7.11 1.16
N THR A 32 -10.77 -7.56 -0.09
CA THR A 32 -12.03 -7.77 -0.82
C THR A 32 -12.11 -9.16 -1.41
N ASP A 33 -13.14 -9.93 -1.04
CA ASP A 33 -13.42 -11.23 -1.65
C ASP A 33 -14.26 -11.04 -2.93
N GLY A 34 -13.61 -10.71 -4.06
CA GLY A 34 -14.30 -10.69 -5.35
C GLY A 34 -13.75 -9.74 -6.43
N PRO A 35 -14.39 -9.70 -7.62
CA PRO A 35 -13.95 -8.91 -8.77
C PRO A 35 -14.05 -7.39 -8.54
N ASN A 36 -14.75 -6.96 -7.48
CA ASN A 36 -15.06 -5.57 -7.15
C ASN A 36 -13.96 -4.85 -6.36
N TRP A 37 -12.75 -5.43 -6.24
CA TRP A 37 -11.61 -4.78 -5.57
C TRP A 37 -11.28 -3.38 -6.13
N ARG A 38 -11.65 -3.08 -7.38
CA ARG A 38 -11.44 -1.75 -7.96
C ARG A 38 -12.21 -0.66 -7.20
N SER A 39 -13.38 -0.98 -6.66
CA SER A 39 -14.20 -0.04 -5.91
C SER A 39 -13.59 0.33 -4.55
N THR A 40 -12.67 -0.49 -4.01
CA THR A 40 -11.99 -0.23 -2.74
C THR A 40 -10.68 0.55 -2.91
N MET A 41 -10.24 0.79 -4.15
CA MET A 41 -9.03 1.56 -4.45
C MET A 41 -8.98 2.95 -3.79
N PRO A 42 -10.06 3.76 -3.74
CA PRO A 42 -10.04 5.04 -3.02
C PRO A 42 -9.71 4.88 -1.54
N THR A 43 -10.28 3.88 -0.87
CA THR A 43 -10.00 3.57 0.54
C THR A 43 -8.57 3.11 0.73
N VAL A 44 -8.07 2.25 -0.17
CA VAL A 44 -6.67 1.79 -0.15
C VAL A 44 -5.70 2.96 -0.28
N HIS A 45 -5.97 3.87 -1.21
CA HIS A 45 -5.17 5.08 -1.40
C HIS A 45 -5.17 5.96 -0.16
N ALA A 46 -6.33 6.23 0.44
CA ALA A 46 -6.44 7.06 1.64
C ALA A 46 -5.68 6.46 2.83
N ALA A 47 -5.74 5.13 3.02
CA ALA A 47 -5.00 4.45 4.06
C ALA A 47 -3.48 4.55 3.85
N ILE A 48 -3.01 4.29 2.63
CA ILE A 48 -1.58 4.41 2.28
C ILE A 48 -1.09 5.85 2.46
N ASP A 49 -1.87 6.85 2.02
CA ASP A 49 -1.53 8.26 2.19
C ASP A 49 -1.41 8.60 3.70
N GLY A 50 -2.30 8.05 4.54
CA GLY A 50 -2.21 8.18 6.00
C GLY A 50 -1.01 7.47 6.63
N MET A 51 -0.62 6.29 6.13
CA MET A 51 0.58 5.58 6.59
C MET A 51 1.86 6.30 6.18
N LEU A 52 1.89 6.87 4.96
CA LEU A 52 2.99 7.68 4.44
C LEU A 52 3.19 8.94 5.30
N ALA A 53 2.10 9.64 5.63
CA ALA A 53 2.15 10.81 6.51
C ALA A 53 2.68 10.49 7.91
N LYS A 54 2.54 9.23 8.37
CA LYS A 54 3.07 8.73 9.64
C LYS A 54 4.47 8.12 9.54
N ASN A 55 5.12 8.17 8.37
CA ASN A 55 6.41 7.55 8.09
C ASN A 55 6.43 6.03 8.38
N LEU A 56 5.29 5.34 8.28
CA LEU A 56 5.22 3.87 8.44
C LEU A 56 5.62 3.15 7.15
N VAL A 57 5.39 3.79 6.01
CA VAL A 57 5.67 3.27 4.68
C VAL A 57 6.33 4.35 3.82
N GLN A 58 7.01 3.90 2.78
CA GLN A 58 7.56 4.74 1.73
C GLN A 58 6.97 4.34 0.38
N LEU A 59 6.89 5.30 -0.54
CA LEU A 59 6.45 5.05 -1.90
C LEU A 59 7.64 5.06 -2.85
N SER A 60 7.58 4.23 -3.90
CA SER A 60 8.55 4.27 -4.99
C SER A 60 7.92 4.00 -6.35
N TRP A 61 8.57 4.50 -7.40
CA TRP A 61 8.23 4.20 -8.79
C TRP A 61 9.53 3.99 -9.57
N LYS A 62 9.68 2.85 -10.27
CA LYS A 62 10.87 2.53 -11.09
C LYS A 62 12.19 2.64 -10.30
N GLY A 63 12.14 2.33 -9.00
CA GLY A 63 13.29 2.42 -8.11
C GLY A 63 13.53 3.79 -7.49
N GLU A 64 12.81 4.83 -7.94
CA GLU A 64 12.92 6.18 -7.39
C GLU A 64 11.91 6.38 -6.24
N PRO A 65 12.33 6.97 -5.10
CA PRO A 65 11.42 7.30 -4.02
C PRO A 65 10.43 8.39 -4.43
N LEU A 66 9.18 8.23 -4.02
CA LEU A 66 8.11 9.20 -4.27
C LEU A 66 7.66 9.84 -2.95
N PRO A 67 7.74 11.18 -2.82
CA PRO A 67 7.31 11.88 -1.61
C PRO A 67 5.77 11.92 -1.48
N LEU A 68 5.06 11.80 -2.60
CA LEU A 68 3.60 11.74 -2.66
C LEU A 68 3.16 10.73 -3.70
N ARG A 69 1.97 10.18 -3.47
CA ARG A 69 1.30 9.28 -4.40
C ARG A 69 1.00 9.99 -5.72
N LYS A 70 1.67 9.57 -6.80
CA LYS A 70 1.44 10.07 -8.16
C LYS A 70 1.53 8.93 -9.17
N GLY A 71 0.43 8.69 -9.91
CA GLY A 71 0.29 7.59 -10.87
C GLY A 71 0.61 6.21 -10.26
N PRO A 72 1.06 5.21 -11.04
CA PRO A 72 1.55 3.92 -10.54
C PRO A 72 2.59 4.01 -9.42
N TYR A 73 2.46 3.25 -8.35
CA TYR A 73 3.48 3.27 -7.29
C TYR A 73 3.55 1.93 -6.58
N ARG A 74 4.65 1.75 -5.86
CA ARG A 74 4.93 0.62 -4.98
C ARG A 74 5.03 1.15 -3.56
N VAL A 75 4.58 0.35 -2.61
CA VAL A 75 4.65 0.63 -1.17
C VAL A 75 5.68 -0.31 -0.57
N SER A 76 6.58 0.22 0.25
CA SER A 76 7.54 -0.54 1.06
C SER A 76 7.52 -0.04 2.50
N THR A 77 8.03 -0.84 3.44
CA THR A 77 8.23 -0.38 4.81
C THR A 77 9.23 0.78 4.85
N ALA A 78 8.96 1.80 5.67
CA ALA A 78 9.99 2.76 6.02
C ALA A 78 10.99 2.05 6.95
N ILE A 79 12.26 2.00 6.57
CA ILE A 79 13.37 1.48 7.38
C ILE A 79 14.12 2.68 7.96
#